data_AF-A0A2G8TFS8-F1
#
_entry.id   AF-A0A2G8TFS8-F1
#
_cell.length_a   1.000
_cell.length_b   1.000
_cell.length_c   1.000
_cell.angle_alpha   90.00
_cell.angle_beta   90.00
_cell.angle_gamma   90.00
#
_symmetry.space_group_name_H-M   'P 1'
#
loop_
_entity.id
_entity.type
_entity.pdbx_description
1 polymer ?
#
loop_
_entity_poly.entity_id
_entity_poly.type
_entity_poly.pdbx_seq_one_letter_code
_entity_poly.pdbx_strand_id
1 'polypeptide(L)'
;MTDLKIFGGGRCQFCLGSASDEKRLIAGNSGFICDECVELCGTALRASPQDEKPKPSKDRYLHQRIAKHFAPLPPQELLATSRTYPLRQQADLQNAVDELLGERIIPTNFVGIHQQYRHDELCFSKLLERGHSALEAAPAQYEEVAIGNGETARCLKNGLWLPADERGPYAVVLTQKNDFHGGGDLVIEVAAPPGQVGAELCTYIFDALEQRLSKGSCYRGRVLSLEQPYMSSGHSARISVHTLEPVSREDVILPESTLRAVERNILQFAEQRQALRDMGLSTQKGLLFHGAPGTGKTHCIRYLAGALKGHTTFLITAEGAGLLPEYMALARLLQPALVVIEDADLIARDRSERANACDEVMLNRLLNEMDGLRERADVFFILTTNRPETLEPALASRPGRIDQTIEFPLPDENHRRRLIQLYAKTLPVPSKIMDELARRTDQASPAFIKELMRRIAQRHLETRSDDAVSRETAESALHEMLFSGGSLNTRLLGGTGVDASANAFR
;
A
#
# COMPACT_ATOMS: atom_id res chain seq x y z
N MET A 1 66.28 -20.24 -20.62
CA MET A 1 65.76 -19.55 -21.80
C MET A 1 64.27 -19.81 -21.81
N THR A 2 63.39 -18.87 -21.46
CA THR A 2 63.30 -17.52 -22.02
C THR A 2 62.61 -16.56 -21.04
N ASP A 3 63.30 -15.45 -20.75
CA ASP A 3 62.80 -14.08 -20.53
C ASP A 3 61.65 -13.78 -19.55
N LEU A 4 61.97 -13.61 -18.27
CA LEU A 4 61.33 -12.55 -17.47
C LEU A 4 62.14 -11.27 -17.64
N LYS A 5 61.61 -10.37 -18.48
CA LYS A 5 62.11 -9.00 -18.70
C LYS A 5 62.36 -8.30 -17.37
N ILE A 6 63.62 -7.94 -17.14
CA ILE A 6 64.06 -7.02 -16.09
C ILE A 6 63.43 -5.65 -16.37
N PHE A 7 62.26 -5.38 -15.80
CA PHE A 7 61.74 -4.03 -15.68
C PHE A 7 62.36 -3.40 -14.42
N GLY A 8 63.32 -2.51 -14.63
CA GLY A 8 63.82 -1.59 -13.59
C GLY A 8 65.13 -1.96 -12.90
N GLY A 9 66.21 -2.16 -13.67
CA GLY A 9 67.60 -1.84 -13.27
C GLY A 9 68.17 -2.30 -11.92
N GLY A 10 67.54 -3.25 -11.20
CA GLY A 10 67.96 -3.66 -9.85
C GLY A 10 68.05 -2.50 -8.87
N ARG A 11 67.13 -1.52 -8.96
CA ARG A 11 67.14 -0.32 -8.10
C ARG A 11 65.92 -0.25 -7.19
N CYS A 12 66.12 0.24 -5.98
CA CYS A 12 65.04 0.56 -5.05
C CYS A 12 64.18 1.70 -5.61
N GLN A 13 62.85 1.57 -5.61
CA GLN A 13 61.95 2.61 -6.11
C GLN A 13 61.84 3.85 -5.22
N PHE A 14 62.22 3.75 -3.94
CA PHE A 14 62.14 4.86 -2.98
C PHE A 14 63.40 5.74 -2.99
N CYS A 15 64.58 5.13 -2.91
CA CYS A 15 65.85 5.87 -2.88
C CYS A 15 66.59 5.90 -4.22
N LEU A 16 66.09 5.17 -5.23
CA LEU A 16 66.70 5.04 -6.56
C LEU A 16 68.12 4.44 -6.57
N GLY A 17 68.59 3.90 -5.43
CA GLY A 17 69.90 3.24 -5.30
C GLY A 17 69.92 1.87 -5.96
N SER A 18 71.05 1.53 -6.60
CA SER A 18 71.29 0.20 -7.20
C SER A 18 71.71 -0.84 -6.16
N ALA A 19 71.32 -2.09 -6.35
CA ALA A 19 71.87 -3.22 -5.62
C ALA A 19 73.36 -3.40 -5.95
N SER A 20 74.24 -2.86 -5.11
CA SER A 20 75.58 -3.41 -4.91
C SER A 20 75.50 -4.55 -3.89
N ASP A 21 76.50 -5.44 -3.88
CA ASP A 21 76.51 -6.77 -3.24
C ASP A 21 76.09 -6.87 -1.76
N GLU A 22 75.87 -5.76 -1.05
CA GLU A 22 75.50 -5.72 0.37
C GLU A 22 74.04 -5.30 0.66
N LYS A 23 73.23 -4.91 -0.34
CA LYS A 23 71.82 -4.51 -0.11
C LYS A 23 70.82 -5.55 -0.59
N ARG A 24 69.92 -6.01 0.31
CA ARG A 24 68.89 -6.99 -0.05
C ARG A 24 67.66 -6.26 -0.62
N LEU A 25 67.34 -6.54 -1.88
CA LEU A 25 66.12 -6.04 -2.52
C LEU A 25 64.94 -6.98 -2.25
N ILE A 26 63.85 -6.43 -1.72
CA ILE A 26 62.58 -7.12 -1.52
C ILE A 26 61.69 -6.86 -2.73
N ALA A 27 61.23 -7.92 -3.38
CA ALA A 27 60.39 -7.85 -4.58
C ALA A 27 58.90 -7.76 -4.21
N GLY A 28 58.19 -6.80 -4.82
CA GLY A 28 56.73 -6.70 -4.78
C GLY A 28 56.11 -6.68 -6.18
N ASN A 29 54.77 -6.67 -6.27
CA ASN A 29 54.04 -6.73 -7.54
C ASN A 29 54.32 -5.55 -8.51
N SER A 30 54.86 -4.43 -8.01
CA SER A 30 55.08 -3.20 -8.80
C SER A 30 56.52 -2.68 -8.77
N GLY A 31 57.47 -3.39 -8.13
CA GLY A 31 58.88 -3.00 -8.08
C GLY A 31 59.68 -3.54 -6.88
N PHE A 32 60.89 -3.03 -6.70
CA PHE A 32 61.82 -3.44 -5.65
C PHE A 32 62.06 -2.33 -4.62
N ILE A 33 62.19 -2.70 -3.34
CA ILE A 33 62.54 -1.79 -2.23
C ILE A 33 63.75 -2.38 -1.49
N CYS A 34 64.72 -1.56 -1.10
CA CYS A 34 65.84 -2.00 -0.27
C CYS A 34 65.46 -2.05 1.22
N ASP A 35 66.06 -2.99 1.93
CA ASP A 35 66.04 -3.14 3.40
C ASP A 35 66.14 -1.82 4.16
N GLU A 36 67.08 -0.94 3.81
CA GLU A 36 67.29 0.35 4.47
C GLU A 36 66.07 1.29 4.34
N CYS A 37 65.42 1.31 3.16
CA CYS A 37 64.18 2.07 2.97
C CYS A 37 63.02 1.45 3.74
N VAL A 38 62.98 0.12 3.90
CA VAL A 38 61.97 -0.55 4.71
C VAL A 38 62.14 -0.21 6.19
N GLU A 39 63.37 -0.16 6.70
CA GLU A 39 63.64 0.25 8.07
C GLU A 39 63.33 1.74 8.31
N LEU A 40 63.65 2.62 7.36
CA LEU A 40 63.30 4.04 7.41
C LEU A 40 61.79 4.27 7.41
N CYS A 41 61.04 3.58 6.55
CA CYS A 41 59.58 3.65 6.58
C CYS A 41 59.01 3.05 7.88
N GLY A 42 59.60 1.95 8.37
CA GLY A 42 59.21 1.34 9.63
C GLY A 42 59.43 2.25 10.84
N THR A 43 60.55 2.97 10.87
CA THR A 43 60.84 3.96 11.91
C THR A 43 59.96 5.20 11.78
N ALA A 44 59.70 5.71 10.58
CA ALA A 44 58.77 6.83 10.36
C ALA A 44 57.31 6.48 10.75
N LEU A 45 56.86 5.24 10.49
CA LEU A 45 55.54 4.74 10.92
C LEU A 45 55.46 4.57 12.45
N ARG A 46 56.57 4.19 13.10
CA ARG A 46 56.65 4.08 14.56
C ARG A 46 56.84 5.42 15.27
N ALA A 47 57.44 6.40 14.59
CA ALA A 47 57.72 7.74 15.10
C ALA A 47 56.62 8.76 14.78
N SER A 48 55.65 8.42 13.93
CA SER A 48 54.38 9.16 13.90
C SER A 48 53.81 9.13 15.32
N PRO A 49 53.45 10.28 15.92
CA PRO A 49 52.66 10.26 17.13
C PRO A 49 51.51 9.31 16.85
N GLN A 50 51.33 8.30 17.70
CA GLN A 50 50.01 7.69 17.75
C GLN A 50 49.11 8.85 18.10
N ASP A 51 48.47 9.46 17.08
CA ASP A 51 47.26 10.23 17.30
C ASP A 51 46.46 9.32 18.21
N GLU A 52 46.34 9.70 19.48
CA GLU A 52 45.46 9.05 20.43
C GLU A 52 44.09 9.21 19.81
N LYS A 53 43.73 8.26 18.92
CA LYS A 53 42.38 8.13 18.42
C LYS A 53 41.56 8.12 19.69
N PRO A 54 40.66 9.10 19.88
CA PRO A 54 39.94 9.23 21.13
C PRO A 54 39.41 7.85 21.48
N LYS A 55 39.81 7.32 22.65
CA LYS A 55 39.46 5.96 23.08
C LYS A 55 38.00 5.77 22.72
N PRO A 56 37.65 4.82 21.83
CA PRO A 56 36.28 4.68 21.40
C PRO A 56 35.43 4.56 22.67
N SER A 57 34.39 5.39 22.74
CA SER A 57 33.37 5.34 23.80
C SER A 57 33.08 3.87 24.14
N LYS A 58 33.02 3.54 25.44
CA LYS A 58 32.96 2.16 25.97
C LYS A 58 31.82 1.29 25.41
N ASP A 59 30.91 1.83 24.60
CA ASP A 59 29.78 1.16 24.00
C ASP A 59 29.56 1.63 22.53
N ARG A 60 30.65 1.84 21.77
CA ARG A 60 30.59 2.29 20.36
C ARG A 60 29.99 1.22 19.43
N TYR A 61 30.37 -0.04 19.64
CA TYR A 61 29.99 -1.15 18.76
C TYR A 61 28.82 -1.95 19.32
N LEU A 62 27.97 -2.48 18.43
CA LEU A 62 26.79 -3.24 18.82
C LEU A 62 27.14 -4.54 19.57
N HIS A 63 28.17 -5.27 19.12
CA HIS A 63 28.64 -6.48 19.81
C HIS A 63 29.06 -6.23 21.27
N GLN A 64 29.59 -5.03 21.59
CA GLN A 64 30.00 -4.66 22.96
C GLN A 64 28.76 -4.45 23.84
N ARG A 65 27.75 -3.74 23.31
CA ARG A 65 26.48 -3.51 24.00
C ARG A 65 25.73 -4.81 24.27
N ILE A 66 25.66 -5.70 23.28
CA ILE A 66 25.01 -7.01 23.42
C ILE A 66 25.76 -7.85 24.47
N ALA A 67 27.10 -7.94 24.40
CA ALA A 67 27.88 -8.68 25.38
C ALA A 67 27.72 -8.16 26.81
N LYS A 68 27.64 -6.84 26.99
CA LYS A 68 27.40 -6.21 28.28
C LYS A 68 26.00 -6.49 28.82
N HIS A 69 24.99 -6.51 27.94
CA HIS A 69 23.59 -6.75 28.31
C HIS A 69 23.33 -8.16 28.82
N PHE A 70 23.94 -9.16 28.19
CA PHE A 70 23.76 -10.57 28.54
C PHE A 70 24.78 -11.10 29.55
N ALA A 71 25.73 -10.28 30.01
CA ALA A 71 26.76 -10.72 30.96
C ALA A 71 26.14 -11.37 32.21
N PRO A 72 26.68 -12.52 32.70
CA PRO A 72 27.94 -13.15 32.29
C PRO A 72 27.84 -14.12 31.08
N LEU A 73 26.66 -14.29 30.47
CA LEU A 73 26.47 -15.21 29.34
C LEU A 73 27.23 -14.71 28.10
N PRO A 74 28.06 -15.55 27.46
CA PRO A 74 28.75 -15.17 26.23
C PRO A 74 27.73 -15.05 25.07
N PRO A 75 27.82 -14.01 24.21
CA PRO A 75 26.84 -13.80 23.14
C PRO A 75 26.69 -14.96 22.15
N GLN A 76 27.71 -15.82 22.01
CA GLN A 76 27.67 -16.98 21.12
C GLN A 76 26.70 -18.07 21.59
N GLU A 77 26.29 -18.04 22.86
CA GLU A 77 25.34 -19.00 23.44
C GLU A 77 23.88 -18.52 23.34
N LEU A 78 23.64 -17.31 22.84
CA LEU A 78 22.28 -16.79 22.65
C LEU A 78 21.54 -17.57 21.58
N LEU A 79 20.26 -17.83 21.81
CA LEU A 79 19.36 -18.39 20.81
C LEU A 79 18.58 -17.23 20.17
N ALA A 80 18.69 -17.12 18.85
CA ALA A 80 17.97 -16.11 18.08
C ALA A 80 16.84 -16.77 17.27
N THR A 81 15.65 -16.16 17.28
CA THR A 81 14.48 -16.59 16.52
C THR A 81 13.94 -15.40 15.74
N SER A 82 13.69 -15.56 14.43
CA SER A 82 13.18 -14.50 13.58
C SER A 82 11.78 -14.79 13.03
N ARG A 83 11.03 -13.73 12.75
CA ARG A 83 9.82 -13.73 11.93
C ARG A 83 9.88 -12.60 10.91
N THR A 84 9.34 -12.87 9.72
CA THR A 84 9.27 -11.92 8.62
C THR A 84 7.86 -11.41 8.43
N TYR A 85 7.73 -10.11 8.21
CA TYR A 85 6.49 -9.40 7.98
C TYR A 85 6.60 -8.62 6.66
N PRO A 86 5.54 -8.55 5.83
CA PRO A 86 5.57 -7.73 4.63
C PRO A 86 5.81 -6.25 4.99
N LEU A 87 6.65 -5.54 4.22
CA LEU A 87 6.90 -4.10 4.43
C LEU A 87 5.62 -3.26 4.40
N ARG A 88 4.57 -3.76 3.77
CA ARG A 88 3.26 -3.09 3.70
C ARG A 88 2.53 -3.06 5.06
N GLN A 89 2.91 -3.88 6.02
CA GLN A 89 2.42 -3.82 7.42
C GLN A 89 3.24 -2.89 8.31
N GLN A 90 4.20 -2.14 7.76
CA GLN A 90 5.15 -1.38 8.57
C GLN A 90 4.50 -0.47 9.61
N ALA A 91 3.41 0.21 9.27
CA ALA A 91 2.69 1.07 10.22
C ALA A 91 2.05 0.28 11.37
N ASP A 92 1.39 -0.83 11.07
CA ASP A 92 0.77 -1.70 12.08
C ASP A 92 1.83 -2.37 12.97
N LEU A 93 2.92 -2.85 12.36
CA LEU A 93 4.04 -3.46 13.07
C LEU A 93 4.75 -2.43 13.97
N GLN A 94 4.95 -1.21 13.48
CA GLN A 94 5.53 -0.13 14.28
C GLN A 94 4.68 0.15 15.52
N ASN A 95 3.36 0.30 15.36
CA ASN A 95 2.46 0.52 16.48
C ASN A 95 2.50 -0.65 17.49
N ALA A 96 2.55 -1.90 17.00
CA ALA A 96 2.65 -3.07 17.85
C ALA A 96 3.99 -3.12 18.62
N VAL A 97 5.09 -2.77 17.96
CA VAL A 97 6.41 -2.67 18.58
C VAL A 97 6.45 -1.54 19.62
N ASP A 98 5.88 -0.38 19.32
CA ASP A 98 5.82 0.75 20.26
C ASP A 98 4.93 0.44 21.47
N GLU A 99 3.80 -0.24 21.30
CA GLU A 99 2.97 -0.69 22.43
C GLU A 99 3.69 -1.76 23.28
N LEU A 100 4.54 -2.60 22.67
CA LEU A 100 5.27 -3.66 23.38
C LEU A 100 6.56 -3.18 24.05
N LEU A 101 7.29 -2.25 23.42
CA LEU A 101 8.65 -1.85 23.79
C LEU A 101 8.80 -0.33 24.04
N GLY A 102 7.77 0.49 23.80
CA GLY A 102 7.84 1.96 23.80
C GLY A 102 8.19 2.60 25.14
N GLU A 103 7.78 1.99 26.26
CA GLU A 103 8.19 2.43 27.61
C GLU A 103 9.70 2.22 27.88
N ARG A 104 10.39 1.49 26.99
CA ARG A 104 11.81 1.10 27.12
C ARG A 104 12.73 1.86 26.17
N ILE A 105 12.26 2.95 25.56
CA ILE A 105 13.05 3.84 24.68
C ILE A 105 13.90 4.80 25.53
N ILE A 106 14.92 4.23 26.18
CA ILE A 106 16.02 4.99 26.82
C ILE A 106 17.29 4.68 26.01
N PRO A 107 18.21 5.63 25.77
CA PRO A 107 19.42 5.41 24.95
C PRO A 107 20.32 4.24 25.41
N THR A 108 20.13 3.75 26.63
CA THR A 108 20.81 2.58 27.19
C THR A 108 20.25 1.27 26.66
N ASN A 109 18.93 1.20 26.39
CA ASN A 109 18.21 -0.02 26.04
C ASN A 109 17.70 0.00 24.59
N PHE A 110 17.97 1.07 23.84
CA PHE A 110 17.63 1.19 22.42
C PHE A 110 18.74 1.90 21.64
N VAL A 111 19.02 1.41 20.43
CA VAL A 111 20.00 2.02 19.52
C VAL A 111 19.59 1.83 18.06
N GLY A 112 19.79 2.85 17.23
CA GLY A 112 19.64 2.75 15.79
C GLY A 112 20.82 2.01 15.16
N ILE A 113 20.57 1.36 14.02
CA ILE A 113 21.60 0.64 13.28
C ILE A 113 21.75 1.27 11.90
N HIS A 114 22.95 1.75 11.59
CA HIS A 114 23.27 2.20 10.24
C HIS A 114 23.76 1.02 9.42
N GLN A 115 23.09 0.77 8.30
CA GLN A 115 23.45 -0.30 7.38
C GLN A 115 23.96 0.31 6.08
N GLN A 116 25.20 -0.01 5.72
CA GLN A 116 25.83 0.50 4.49
C GLN A 116 25.22 -0.10 3.21
N TYR A 117 24.77 -1.36 3.27
CA TYR A 117 24.16 -2.08 2.15
C TYR A 117 22.81 -2.68 2.56
N ARG A 118 21.70 -2.23 1.97
CA ARG A 118 20.32 -2.63 2.34
C ARG A 118 19.89 -4.03 1.85
N HIS A 119 20.77 -4.76 1.16
CA HIS A 119 20.48 -6.09 0.64
C HIS A 119 20.85 -7.22 1.61
N ASP A 120 21.73 -6.94 2.58
CA ASP A 120 22.09 -7.90 3.62
C ASP A 120 21.06 -7.86 4.76
N GLU A 121 20.81 -9.00 5.39
CA GLU A 121 19.98 -9.05 6.59
C GLU A 121 20.83 -8.70 7.82
N LEU A 122 20.34 -7.77 8.65
CA LEU A 122 20.91 -7.51 9.97
C LEU A 122 20.34 -8.53 10.96
N CYS A 123 20.99 -9.68 11.07
CA CYS A 123 20.71 -10.68 12.09
C CYS A 123 21.69 -10.58 13.27
N PHE A 124 21.39 -11.20 14.41
CA PHE A 124 22.26 -11.18 15.59
C PHE A 124 23.68 -11.68 15.29
N SER A 125 23.84 -12.68 14.42
CA SER A 125 25.16 -13.15 13.96
C SER A 125 25.97 -12.01 13.34
N LYS A 126 25.33 -11.14 12.55
CA LYS A 126 25.95 -9.95 11.95
C LYS A 126 26.25 -8.88 12.99
N LEU A 127 25.35 -8.66 13.94
CA LEU A 127 25.52 -7.69 15.02
C LEU A 127 26.69 -8.05 15.97
N LEU A 128 27.04 -9.32 16.05
CA LEU A 128 28.13 -9.85 16.87
C LEU A 128 29.51 -9.86 16.16
N GLU A 129 29.58 -9.47 14.89
CA GLU A 129 30.85 -9.37 14.16
C GLU A 129 31.83 -8.37 14.80
N ARG A 130 33.13 -8.71 14.72
CA ARG A 130 34.24 -7.93 15.25
C ARG A 130 35.22 -7.53 14.15
N GLY A 131 36.09 -6.55 14.42
CA GLY A 131 37.10 -6.09 13.48
C GLY A 131 36.55 -5.08 12.48
N HIS A 132 37.00 -5.15 11.22
CA HIS A 132 36.66 -4.16 10.19
C HIS A 132 35.19 -4.14 9.78
N SER A 133 34.46 -5.24 10.02
CA SER A 133 33.02 -5.36 9.71
C SER A 133 32.12 -5.06 10.91
N ALA A 134 32.68 -4.65 12.06
CA ALA A 134 31.91 -4.41 13.27
C ALA A 134 30.94 -3.24 13.09
N LEU A 135 29.65 -3.50 13.36
CA LEU A 135 28.61 -2.48 13.25
C LEU A 135 28.63 -1.52 14.45
N GLU A 136 28.50 -0.23 14.15
CA GLU A 136 28.50 0.85 15.14
C GLU A 136 27.07 1.26 15.50
N ALA A 137 26.90 1.68 16.75
CA ALA A 137 25.70 2.36 17.20
C ALA A 137 25.48 3.64 16.38
N ALA A 138 24.27 3.83 15.86
CA ALA A 138 23.91 4.98 15.03
C ALA A 138 22.60 5.64 15.52
N PRO A 139 22.31 6.88 15.08
CA PRO A 139 20.99 7.47 15.27
C PRO A 139 19.90 6.59 14.65
N ALA A 140 18.76 6.48 15.35
CA ALA A 140 17.58 5.79 14.83
C ALA A 140 17.02 6.55 13.62
N GLN A 141 16.77 5.82 12.53
CA GLN A 141 16.23 6.37 11.29
C GLN A 141 14.77 5.95 11.13
N TYR A 142 13.91 6.91 10.80
CA TYR A 142 12.49 6.70 10.60
C TYR A 142 12.07 7.04 9.16
N GLU A 143 11.04 6.38 8.68
CA GLU A 143 10.28 6.72 7.47
C GLU A 143 8.86 7.12 7.88
N GLU A 144 8.31 8.15 7.25
CA GLU A 144 6.92 8.51 7.43
C GLU A 144 6.05 7.75 6.44
N VAL A 145 5.13 6.95 6.96
CA VAL A 145 4.19 6.14 6.19
C VAL A 145 2.81 6.74 6.34
N ALA A 146 2.15 7.07 5.23
CA ALA A 146 0.79 7.59 5.26
C ALA A 146 -0.19 6.52 5.77
N ILE A 147 -1.01 6.89 6.77
CA ILE A 147 -2.10 6.05 7.31
C ILE A 147 -3.49 6.64 7.04
N GLY A 148 -3.55 7.80 6.36
CA GLY A 148 -4.77 8.46 5.88
C GLY A 148 -5.19 9.66 6.72
N ASN A 149 -6.17 10.44 6.24
CA ASN A 149 -6.67 11.68 6.89
C ASN A 149 -5.57 12.70 7.24
N GLY A 150 -4.47 12.72 6.49
CA GLY A 150 -3.32 13.59 6.77
C GLY A 150 -2.41 13.10 7.90
N GLU A 151 -2.67 11.91 8.46
CA GLU A 151 -1.85 11.30 9.50
C GLU A 151 -0.75 10.42 8.88
N THR A 152 0.40 10.41 9.53
CA THR A 152 1.54 9.54 9.20
C THR A 152 1.98 8.74 10.42
N ALA A 153 2.33 7.48 10.21
CA ALA A 153 3.04 6.66 11.17
C ALA A 153 4.54 6.84 10.99
N ARG A 154 5.28 7.05 12.08
CA ARG A 154 6.74 7.15 12.07
C ARG A 154 7.35 5.78 12.26
N CYS A 155 7.72 5.15 11.17
CA CYS A 155 8.19 3.77 11.14
C CYS A 155 9.71 3.68 11.21
N LEU A 156 10.23 2.89 12.15
CA LEU A 156 11.66 2.66 12.28
C LEU A 156 12.17 1.83 11.10
N LYS A 157 13.34 2.20 10.57
CA LYS A 157 14.03 1.42 9.53
C LYS A 157 14.77 0.23 10.13
N ASN A 158 15.73 0.53 11.00
CA ASN A 158 16.52 -0.47 11.71
C ASN A 158 16.73 -0.04 13.17
N GLY A 159 16.59 -0.97 14.10
CA GLY A 159 16.91 -0.71 15.51
C GLY A 159 17.07 -1.96 16.35
N LEU A 160 17.81 -1.82 17.43
CA LEU A 160 18.07 -2.85 18.43
C LEU A 160 17.58 -2.38 19.79
N TRP A 161 16.71 -3.17 20.40
CA TRP A 161 16.29 -3.05 21.78
C TRP A 161 17.02 -4.09 22.63
N LEU A 162 17.49 -3.67 23.80
CA LEU A 162 18.13 -4.51 24.82
C LEU A 162 17.33 -4.45 26.14
N PRO A 163 16.10 -4.96 26.16
CA PRO A 163 15.27 -4.99 27.37
C PRO A 163 15.67 -6.08 28.37
N ALA A 164 15.19 -5.94 29.59
CA ALA A 164 15.12 -7.02 30.58
C ALA A 164 13.74 -6.97 31.26
N ASP A 165 13.18 -8.14 31.57
CA ASP A 165 11.97 -8.26 32.38
C ASP A 165 12.18 -9.30 33.50
N GLU A 166 11.11 -9.68 34.20
CA GLU A 166 11.15 -10.65 35.31
C GLU A 166 11.73 -12.02 34.92
N ARG A 167 11.71 -12.37 33.63
CA ARG A 167 12.25 -13.63 33.08
C ARG A 167 13.73 -13.52 32.67
N GLY A 168 14.27 -12.30 32.59
CA GLY A 168 15.68 -12.04 32.31
C GLY A 168 15.94 -11.08 31.15
N PRO A 169 17.22 -10.89 30.76
CA PRO A 169 17.61 -10.06 29.63
C PRO A 169 17.24 -10.72 28.30
N TYR A 170 16.78 -9.93 27.35
CA TYR A 170 16.58 -10.34 25.96
C TYR A 170 16.89 -9.18 25.03
N ALA A 171 16.98 -9.46 23.74
CA ALA A 171 17.24 -8.46 22.72
C ALA A 171 16.28 -8.64 21.55
N VAL A 172 15.86 -7.53 20.96
CA VAL A 172 14.98 -7.52 19.79
C VAL A 172 15.63 -6.64 18.74
N VAL A 173 15.79 -7.12 17.51
CA VAL A 173 16.21 -6.31 16.38
C VAL A 173 15.08 -6.25 15.35
N LEU A 174 14.78 -5.04 14.87
CA LEU A 174 13.93 -4.81 13.72
C LEU A 174 14.81 -4.36 12.57
N THR A 175 14.64 -4.99 11.41
CA THR A 175 15.41 -4.71 10.20
C THR A 175 14.50 -4.60 8.99
N GLN A 176 14.73 -3.62 8.15
CA GLN A 176 14.11 -3.51 6.84
C GLN A 176 15.01 -4.12 5.75
N LYS A 177 14.51 -5.16 5.08
CA LYS A 177 15.16 -5.81 3.95
C LYS A 177 14.50 -5.38 2.64
N ASN A 178 15.31 -5.02 1.65
CA ASN A 178 14.83 -4.73 0.29
C ASN A 178 15.23 -5.85 -0.66
N ASP A 179 14.25 -6.44 -1.34
CA ASP A 179 14.49 -7.45 -2.36
C ASP A 179 14.81 -6.80 -3.70
N PHE A 180 15.71 -7.44 -4.46
CA PHE A 180 16.08 -7.00 -5.80
C PHE A 180 14.90 -6.94 -6.79
N HIS A 181 13.80 -7.65 -6.51
CA HIS A 181 12.61 -7.72 -7.36
C HIS A 181 11.54 -6.68 -7.00
N GLY A 182 11.89 -5.65 -6.24
CA GLY A 182 10.92 -4.64 -5.78
C GLY A 182 10.01 -5.16 -4.67
N GLY A 183 10.43 -6.18 -3.93
CA GLY A 183 9.83 -6.60 -2.66
C GLY A 183 10.51 -5.90 -1.48
N GLY A 184 9.83 -5.81 -0.34
CA GLY A 184 10.44 -5.38 0.90
C GLY A 184 9.82 -6.13 2.06
N ASP A 185 10.66 -6.55 3.00
CA ASP A 185 10.28 -7.30 4.18
C ASP A 185 10.81 -6.59 5.42
N LEU A 186 10.08 -6.72 6.51
CA LEU A 186 10.50 -6.36 7.86
C LEU A 186 10.81 -7.64 8.60
N VAL A 187 11.99 -7.73 9.17
CA VAL A 187 12.40 -8.88 9.98
C VAL A 187 12.48 -8.43 11.42
N ILE A 188 11.78 -9.15 12.30
CA ILE A 188 12.00 -9.05 13.74
C ILE A 188 12.71 -10.31 14.19
N GLU A 189 13.85 -10.14 14.82
CA GLU A 189 14.60 -11.23 15.43
C GLU A 189 14.73 -10.97 16.94
N VAL A 190 14.49 -12.00 17.74
CA VAL A 190 14.55 -11.98 19.19
C VAL A 190 15.67 -12.90 19.63
N ALA A 191 16.63 -12.39 20.41
CA ALA A 191 17.68 -13.17 21.04
C ALA A 191 17.45 -13.27 22.56
N ALA A 192 17.56 -14.49 23.09
CA ALA A 192 17.39 -14.79 24.50
C ALA A 192 18.43 -15.83 24.99
N PRO A 193 18.65 -15.95 26.31
CA PRO A 193 19.49 -17.00 26.89
C PRO A 193 19.00 -18.40 26.50
N PRO A 194 19.89 -19.41 26.42
CA PRO A 194 19.48 -20.78 26.12
C PRO A 194 18.65 -21.39 27.25
N GLY A 195 17.80 -22.36 26.89
CA GLY A 195 16.94 -23.08 27.82
C GLY A 195 15.47 -22.67 27.77
N GLN A 196 14.67 -23.25 28.66
CA GLN A 196 13.21 -23.13 28.64
C GLN A 196 12.73 -21.68 28.80
N VAL A 197 13.34 -20.92 29.73
CA VAL A 197 12.95 -19.53 30.01
C VAL A 197 13.15 -18.62 28.78
N GLY A 198 14.26 -18.79 28.05
CA GLY A 198 14.50 -18.00 26.84
C GLY A 198 13.56 -18.36 25.69
N ALA A 199 13.24 -19.65 25.53
CA ALA A 199 12.26 -20.10 24.55
C ALA A 199 10.85 -19.54 24.84
N GLU A 200 10.41 -19.60 26.10
CA GLU A 200 9.14 -19.02 26.55
C GLU A 200 9.09 -17.50 26.33
N LEU A 201 10.22 -16.82 26.51
CA LEU A 201 10.34 -15.38 26.25
C LEU A 201 10.18 -15.06 24.76
N CYS A 202 10.87 -15.79 23.87
CA CYS A 202 10.73 -15.60 22.43
C CYS A 202 9.29 -15.84 21.97
N THR A 203 8.65 -16.92 22.44
CA THR A 203 7.24 -17.21 22.15
C THR A 203 6.35 -16.08 22.66
N TYR A 204 6.53 -15.63 23.90
CA TYR A 204 5.75 -14.52 24.46
C TYR A 204 5.85 -13.25 23.62
N ILE A 205 7.06 -12.85 23.19
CA ILE A 205 7.25 -11.62 22.41
C ILE A 205 6.52 -11.71 21.07
N PHE A 206 6.66 -12.82 20.35
CA PHE A 206 5.98 -12.97 19.07
C PHE A 206 4.47 -13.10 19.21
N ASP A 207 3.98 -13.83 20.20
CA ASP A 207 2.54 -13.93 20.48
C ASP A 207 1.97 -12.57 20.87
N ALA A 208 2.71 -11.77 21.64
CA ALA A 208 2.34 -10.42 22.02
C ALA A 208 2.30 -9.45 20.82
N LEU A 209 3.19 -9.60 19.84
CA LEU A 209 3.16 -8.85 18.59
C LEU A 209 1.96 -9.26 17.72
N GLU A 210 1.71 -10.56 17.56
CA GLU A 210 0.57 -11.08 16.78
C GLU A 210 -0.79 -10.68 17.37
N GLN A 211 -0.92 -10.72 18.71
CA GLN A 211 -2.11 -10.23 19.39
C GLN A 211 -2.34 -8.74 19.13
N ARG A 212 -1.30 -7.92 19.05
CA ARG A 212 -1.43 -6.49 18.75
C ARG A 212 -1.77 -6.24 17.29
N LEU A 213 -1.10 -6.93 16.37
CA LEU A 213 -1.39 -6.86 14.93
C LEU A 213 -2.83 -7.28 14.59
N SER A 214 -3.43 -8.18 15.40
CA SER A 214 -4.81 -8.65 15.20
C SER A 214 -5.89 -7.74 15.81
N LYS A 215 -5.56 -6.82 16.74
CA LYS A 215 -6.54 -5.91 17.36
C LYS A 215 -7.16 -4.90 16.37
N GLY A 216 -6.49 -4.65 15.25
CA GLY A 216 -7.01 -3.79 14.18
C GLY A 216 -5.90 -3.03 13.47
N SER A 217 -6.03 -2.91 12.15
CA SER A 217 -5.09 -2.14 11.34
C SER A 217 -5.33 -0.64 11.46
N CYS A 218 -4.27 0.17 11.41
CA CYS A 218 -4.34 1.62 11.23
C CYS A 218 -5.07 2.02 9.94
N TYR A 219 -5.18 1.10 8.98
CA TYR A 219 -5.93 1.26 7.74
C TYR A 219 -7.43 0.92 7.87
N ARG A 220 -7.92 0.62 9.07
CA ARG A 220 -9.34 0.33 9.29
C ARG A 220 -10.22 1.51 8.91
N GLY A 221 -11.27 1.27 8.12
CA GLY A 221 -12.16 2.31 7.62
C GLY A 221 -11.51 3.23 6.58
N ARG A 222 -10.31 2.90 6.09
CA ARG A 222 -9.61 3.65 5.05
C ARG A 222 -9.83 3.01 3.68
N VAL A 223 -9.67 3.82 2.64
CA VAL A 223 -9.67 3.37 1.25
C VAL A 223 -8.25 3.37 0.72
N LEU A 224 -7.80 2.23 0.21
CA LEU A 224 -6.42 1.97 -0.20
C LEU A 224 -6.36 1.69 -1.70
N SER A 225 -5.29 2.15 -2.34
CA SER A 225 -4.81 1.62 -3.62
C SER A 225 -3.31 1.34 -3.54
N LEU A 226 -2.78 0.65 -4.54
CA LEU A 226 -1.37 0.39 -4.72
C LEU A 226 -0.84 1.20 -5.90
N GLU A 227 0.21 1.98 -5.67
CA GLU A 227 0.94 2.68 -6.73
C GLU A 227 1.89 1.72 -7.43
N GLN A 228 1.84 1.63 -8.76
CA GLN A 228 2.84 0.85 -9.48
C GLN A 228 4.24 1.49 -9.30
N PRO A 229 5.28 0.71 -8.97
CA PRO A 229 6.62 1.25 -8.94
C PRO A 229 7.01 1.68 -10.37
N TYR A 230 7.38 2.96 -10.54
CA TYR A 230 8.00 3.41 -11.78
C TYR A 230 9.24 2.52 -12.06
N MET A 231 9.42 2.15 -13.33
CA MET A 231 10.35 1.16 -13.90
C MET A 231 11.85 1.27 -13.52
N SER A 232 12.23 2.04 -12.50
CA SER A 232 13.62 2.19 -12.05
C SER A 232 13.80 2.34 -10.53
N SER A 233 12.76 2.13 -9.72
CA SER A 233 12.93 2.07 -8.27
C SER A 233 12.59 0.67 -7.82
N GLY A 234 13.58 -0.11 -7.37
CA GLY A 234 13.39 -1.45 -6.79
C GLY A 234 12.63 -1.44 -5.47
N HIS A 235 11.49 -0.76 -5.42
CA HIS A 235 10.60 -0.65 -4.27
C HIS A 235 9.30 -1.38 -4.57
N SER A 236 8.69 -1.93 -3.52
CA SER A 236 7.33 -2.43 -3.57
C SER A 236 6.35 -1.33 -3.89
N ALA A 237 5.26 -1.69 -4.58
CA ALA A 237 4.13 -0.79 -4.81
C ALA A 237 3.74 -0.11 -3.48
N ARG A 238 3.73 1.22 -3.40
CA ARG A 238 3.43 1.91 -2.13
C ARG A 238 1.93 1.86 -1.88
N ILE A 239 1.51 1.74 -0.61
CA ILE A 239 0.10 1.90 -0.23
C ILE A 239 -0.22 3.39 -0.32
N SER A 240 -1.26 3.72 -1.08
CA SER A 240 -1.82 5.07 -1.13
C SER A 240 -3.18 5.07 -0.44
N VAL A 241 -3.32 5.94 0.55
CA VAL A 241 -4.54 6.07 1.35
C VAL A 241 -5.35 7.24 0.83
N HIS A 242 -6.55 6.94 0.33
CA HIS A 242 -7.46 7.92 -0.25
C HIS A 242 -8.38 8.50 0.82
N THR A 243 -8.55 9.83 0.77
CA THR A 243 -9.60 10.51 1.53
C THR A 243 -10.78 10.69 0.59
N LEU A 244 -11.82 9.87 0.76
CA LEU A 244 -13.05 10.00 0.00
C LEU A 244 -14.06 10.86 0.77
N GLU A 245 -14.78 11.72 0.07
CA GLU A 245 -15.92 12.42 0.65
C GLU A 245 -16.96 11.37 1.09
N PRO A 246 -17.39 11.39 2.36
CA PRO A 246 -18.38 10.45 2.86
C PRO A 246 -19.71 10.69 2.15
N VAL A 247 -20.32 9.62 1.65
CA VAL A 247 -21.64 9.65 1.02
C VAL A 247 -22.65 9.15 2.04
N SER A 248 -23.63 10.01 2.37
CA SER A 248 -24.70 9.62 3.28
C SER A 248 -25.67 8.67 2.59
N ARG A 249 -26.48 7.95 3.38
CA ARG A 249 -27.46 7.02 2.82
C ARG A 249 -28.57 7.74 2.04
N GLU A 250 -28.95 8.93 2.46
CA GLU A 250 -29.97 9.75 1.81
C GLU A 250 -29.53 10.29 0.44
N ASP A 251 -28.22 10.44 0.23
CA ASP A 251 -27.64 10.88 -1.05
C ASP A 251 -27.57 9.77 -2.10
N VAL A 252 -27.80 8.50 -1.71
CA VAL A 252 -27.86 7.37 -2.64
C VAL A 252 -29.28 7.22 -3.17
N ILE A 253 -29.54 7.86 -4.32
CA ILE A 253 -30.84 7.82 -5.01
C ILE A 253 -30.87 6.63 -5.98
N LEU A 254 -31.41 5.50 -5.52
CA LEU A 254 -31.62 4.28 -6.30
C LEU A 254 -33.03 3.74 -6.04
N PRO A 255 -33.59 2.91 -6.95
CA PRO A 255 -34.82 2.19 -6.68
C PRO A 255 -34.71 1.38 -5.39
N GLU A 256 -35.80 1.37 -4.63
CA GLU A 256 -35.85 0.73 -3.31
C GLU A 256 -35.48 -0.77 -3.38
N SER A 257 -35.85 -1.47 -4.46
CA SER A 257 -35.47 -2.86 -4.69
C SER A 257 -33.96 -3.06 -4.85
N THR A 258 -33.32 -2.25 -5.70
CA THR A 258 -31.87 -2.26 -5.93
C THR A 258 -31.12 -1.97 -4.63
N LEU A 259 -31.59 -0.95 -3.90
CA LEU A 259 -30.92 -0.47 -2.70
C LEU A 259 -31.03 -1.47 -1.54
N ARG A 260 -32.21 -2.07 -1.34
CA ARG A 260 -32.38 -3.20 -0.43
C ARG A 260 -31.51 -4.38 -0.80
N ALA A 261 -31.36 -4.68 -2.09
CA ALA A 261 -30.49 -5.76 -2.54
C ALA A 261 -29.03 -5.49 -2.17
N VAL A 262 -28.55 -4.26 -2.33
CA VAL A 262 -27.20 -3.84 -1.92
C VAL A 262 -27.02 -3.98 -0.40
N GLU A 263 -27.90 -3.36 0.39
CA GLU A 263 -27.79 -3.35 1.85
C GLU A 263 -27.90 -4.75 2.46
N ARG A 264 -28.85 -5.56 1.99
CA ARG A 264 -29.02 -6.95 2.44
C ARG A 264 -27.80 -7.79 2.13
N ASN A 265 -27.23 -7.66 0.94
CA ASN A 265 -26.14 -8.52 0.51
C ASN A 265 -24.78 -8.12 1.09
N ILE A 266 -24.62 -6.88 1.53
CA ILE A 266 -23.34 -6.36 2.02
C ILE A 266 -23.42 -5.98 3.50
N LEU A 267 -24.27 -5.02 3.87
CA LEU A 267 -24.31 -4.50 5.24
C LEU A 267 -24.89 -5.53 6.22
N GLN A 268 -26.08 -6.05 5.94
CA GLN A 268 -26.70 -7.07 6.81
C GLN A 268 -25.88 -8.36 6.80
N PHE A 269 -25.27 -8.73 5.67
CA PHE A 269 -24.38 -9.88 5.59
C PHE A 269 -23.13 -9.68 6.46
N ALA A 270 -22.56 -8.48 6.50
CA ALA A 270 -21.41 -8.16 7.35
C ALA A 270 -21.73 -8.36 8.84
N GLU A 271 -22.91 -7.92 9.28
CA GLU A 271 -23.40 -8.11 10.65
C GLU A 271 -23.60 -9.60 10.99
N GLN A 272 -24.01 -10.40 10.02
CA GLN A 272 -24.29 -11.84 10.19
C GLN A 272 -23.06 -12.74 10.04
N ARG A 273 -21.88 -12.19 9.69
CA ARG A 273 -20.68 -13.00 9.39
C ARG A 273 -20.28 -13.94 10.51
N GLN A 274 -20.37 -13.50 11.77
CA GLN A 274 -20.01 -14.37 12.89
C GLN A 274 -20.93 -15.58 12.97
N ALA A 275 -22.24 -15.37 12.86
CA ALA A 275 -23.23 -16.46 12.86
C ALA A 275 -23.03 -17.42 11.67
N LEU A 276 -22.71 -16.91 10.48
CA LEU A 276 -22.38 -17.74 9.32
C LEU A 276 -21.13 -18.57 9.55
N ARG A 277 -20.09 -17.99 10.16
CA ARG A 277 -18.85 -18.68 10.51
C ARG A 277 -19.11 -19.82 11.50
N ASP A 278 -19.92 -19.57 12.52
CA ASP A 278 -20.27 -20.57 13.54
C ASP A 278 -21.06 -21.75 12.93
N MET A 279 -21.78 -21.51 11.83
CA MET A 279 -22.45 -22.54 11.02
C MET A 279 -21.51 -23.22 10.00
N GLY A 280 -20.23 -22.85 9.93
CA GLY A 280 -19.27 -23.39 8.95
C GLY A 280 -19.50 -22.90 7.52
N LEU A 281 -20.28 -21.83 7.33
CA LEU A 281 -20.58 -21.24 6.02
C LEU A 281 -19.51 -20.22 5.61
N SER A 282 -19.34 -20.02 4.30
CA SER A 282 -18.40 -19.02 3.77
C SER A 282 -18.80 -17.60 4.19
N THR A 283 -17.83 -16.82 4.63
CA THR A 283 -17.97 -15.40 4.97
C THR A 283 -17.48 -14.46 3.85
N GLN A 284 -16.90 -15.04 2.79
CA GLN A 284 -16.59 -14.35 1.55
C GLN A 284 -17.85 -14.20 0.70
N LYS A 285 -17.99 -13.05 0.03
CA LYS A 285 -19.12 -12.79 -0.86
C LYS A 285 -18.73 -11.91 -2.04
N GLY A 286 -19.09 -12.35 -3.25
CA GLY A 286 -18.86 -11.62 -4.50
C GLY A 286 -20.14 -11.02 -5.08
N LEU A 287 -20.05 -9.77 -5.53
CA LEU A 287 -21.14 -9.03 -6.14
C LEU A 287 -20.70 -8.42 -7.47
N LEU A 288 -21.62 -8.42 -8.43
CA LEU A 288 -21.46 -7.72 -9.71
C LEU A 288 -22.46 -6.56 -9.79
N PHE A 289 -21.94 -5.34 -9.87
CA PHE A 289 -22.73 -4.13 -10.12
C PHE A 289 -22.68 -3.82 -11.61
N HIS A 290 -23.82 -3.87 -12.30
CA HIS A 290 -23.90 -3.58 -13.72
C HIS A 290 -24.99 -2.56 -14.03
N GLY A 291 -24.85 -1.88 -15.16
CA GLY A 291 -25.81 -0.88 -15.63
C GLY A 291 -25.13 0.16 -16.50
N ALA A 292 -25.90 1.03 -17.13
CA ALA A 292 -25.39 2.09 -17.99
C ALA A 292 -24.33 2.97 -17.27
N PRO A 293 -23.39 3.59 -17.99
CA PRO A 293 -22.45 4.53 -17.39
C PRO A 293 -23.18 5.69 -16.71
N GLY A 294 -22.64 6.18 -15.59
CA GLY A 294 -23.22 7.31 -14.86
C GLY A 294 -24.43 7.00 -13.98
N THR A 295 -24.83 5.73 -13.83
CA THR A 295 -25.95 5.27 -12.97
C THR A 295 -25.64 5.24 -11.47
N GLY A 296 -24.42 5.59 -11.05
CA GLY A 296 -24.07 5.73 -9.63
C GLY A 296 -23.43 4.49 -8.98
N LYS A 297 -22.91 3.52 -9.75
CA LYS A 297 -22.17 2.35 -9.23
C LYS A 297 -21.03 2.75 -8.29
N THR A 298 -20.09 3.59 -8.75
CA THR A 298 -18.99 4.13 -7.93
C THR A 298 -19.48 4.97 -6.76
N HIS A 299 -20.58 5.73 -6.92
CA HIS A 299 -21.16 6.52 -5.83
C HIS A 299 -21.70 5.62 -4.71
N CYS A 300 -22.35 4.51 -5.06
CA CYS A 300 -22.82 3.51 -4.12
C CYS A 300 -21.65 2.80 -3.40
N ILE A 301 -20.56 2.51 -4.11
CA ILE A 301 -19.32 1.99 -3.49
C ILE A 301 -18.78 2.94 -2.41
N ARG A 302 -18.75 4.26 -2.67
CA ARG A 302 -18.32 5.25 -1.67
C ARG A 302 -19.21 5.25 -0.43
N TYR A 303 -20.52 5.13 -0.62
CA TYR A 303 -21.47 4.94 0.48
C TYR A 303 -21.16 3.67 1.28
N LEU A 304 -20.93 2.54 0.61
CA LEU A 304 -20.62 1.26 1.26
C LEU A 304 -19.30 1.30 2.03
N ALA A 305 -18.25 1.91 1.46
CA ALA A 305 -16.97 2.11 2.15
C ALA A 305 -17.14 2.95 3.42
N GLY A 306 -17.98 3.98 3.38
CA GLY A 306 -18.30 4.81 4.56
C GLY A 306 -19.20 4.12 5.59
N ALA A 307 -20.10 3.25 5.14
CA ALA A 307 -20.99 2.47 6.01
C ALA A 307 -20.24 1.31 6.70
N LEU A 308 -19.30 0.67 6.02
CA LEU A 308 -18.45 -0.41 6.52
C LEU A 308 -17.20 0.13 7.22
N LYS A 309 -17.36 0.97 8.25
CA LYS A 309 -16.22 1.57 9.00
C LYS A 309 -15.28 0.54 9.61
N GLY A 310 -15.78 -0.66 9.88
CA GLY A 310 -15.00 -1.80 10.40
C GLY A 310 -14.19 -2.54 9.33
N HIS A 311 -14.21 -2.10 8.07
CA HIS A 311 -13.54 -2.78 6.94
C HIS A 311 -12.44 -1.91 6.34
N THR A 312 -11.41 -2.56 5.82
CA THR A 312 -10.42 -1.91 4.96
C THR A 312 -10.90 -2.00 3.52
N THR A 313 -11.02 -0.87 2.82
CA THR A 313 -11.50 -0.86 1.42
C THR A 313 -10.31 -0.79 0.48
N PHE A 314 -10.26 -1.66 -0.53
CA PHE A 314 -9.29 -1.62 -1.62
C PHE A 314 -10.00 -1.19 -2.89
N LEU A 315 -9.53 -0.12 -3.52
CA LEU A 315 -10.04 0.36 -4.81
C LEU A 315 -9.04 0.02 -5.91
N ILE A 316 -9.43 -0.90 -6.79
CA ILE A 316 -8.59 -1.41 -7.88
C ILE A 316 -9.17 -0.91 -9.20
N THR A 317 -8.42 -0.04 -9.87
CA THR A 317 -8.71 0.40 -11.24
C THR A 317 -8.11 -0.59 -12.26
N ALA A 318 -8.45 -0.44 -13.54
CA ALA A 318 -7.87 -1.27 -14.60
C ALA A 318 -6.32 -1.25 -14.60
N GLU A 319 -5.71 -0.08 -14.41
CA GLU A 319 -4.25 0.06 -14.30
C GLU A 319 -3.67 -0.69 -13.07
N GLY A 320 -4.44 -0.76 -11.99
CA GLY A 320 -4.07 -1.49 -10.78
C GLY A 320 -4.16 -3.02 -10.90
N ALA A 321 -4.81 -3.55 -11.95
CA ALA A 321 -5.06 -4.99 -12.10
C ALA A 321 -3.78 -5.83 -12.26
N GLY A 322 -2.65 -5.21 -12.64
CA GLY A 322 -1.35 -5.88 -12.67
C GLY A 322 -0.88 -6.39 -11.30
N LEU A 323 -1.34 -5.75 -10.22
CA LEU A 323 -0.97 -6.01 -8.83
C LEU A 323 -2.03 -6.81 -8.05
N LEU A 324 -2.88 -7.57 -8.76
CA LEU A 324 -3.97 -8.34 -8.13
C LEU A 324 -3.51 -9.28 -7.00
N PRO A 325 -2.43 -10.08 -7.12
CA PRO A 325 -1.97 -10.91 -6.02
C PRO A 325 -1.58 -10.10 -4.79
N GLU A 326 -0.94 -8.94 -4.99
CA GLU A 326 -0.55 -8.04 -3.90
C GLU A 326 -1.78 -7.45 -3.20
N TYR A 327 -2.80 -7.05 -3.95
CA TYR A 327 -4.08 -6.62 -3.39
C TYR A 327 -4.74 -7.74 -2.58
N MET A 328 -4.75 -8.98 -3.07
CA MET A 328 -5.38 -10.10 -2.35
C MET A 328 -4.61 -10.50 -1.10
N ALA A 329 -3.27 -10.47 -1.14
CA ALA A 329 -2.45 -10.69 0.04
C ALA A 329 -2.76 -9.64 1.12
N LEU A 330 -2.87 -8.36 0.75
CA LEU A 330 -3.25 -7.30 1.68
C LEU A 330 -4.70 -7.42 2.15
N ALA A 331 -5.64 -7.75 1.27
CA ALA A 331 -7.03 -7.95 1.64
C ALA A 331 -7.18 -9.07 2.66
N ARG A 332 -6.37 -10.14 2.53
CA ARG A 332 -6.31 -11.24 3.48
C ARG A 332 -5.69 -10.83 4.82
N LEU A 333 -4.74 -9.91 4.79
CA LEU A 333 -4.01 -9.46 5.95
C LEU A 333 -4.77 -8.41 6.76
N LEU A 334 -5.49 -7.51 6.08
CA LEU A 334 -6.21 -6.37 6.65
C LEU A 334 -7.72 -6.64 6.84
N GLN A 335 -8.10 -7.92 6.94
CA GLN A 335 -9.49 -8.35 7.11
C GLN A 335 -10.15 -7.79 8.40
N PRO A 336 -11.48 -7.60 8.41
CA PRO A 336 -12.39 -7.71 7.26
C PRO A 336 -12.13 -6.63 6.21
N ALA A 337 -12.34 -6.99 4.93
CA ALA A 337 -12.00 -6.13 3.79
C ALA A 337 -13.13 -6.04 2.75
N LEU A 338 -13.16 -4.93 2.04
CA LEU A 338 -13.99 -4.68 0.86
C LEU A 338 -13.07 -4.44 -0.34
N VAL A 339 -13.01 -5.38 -1.28
CA VAL A 339 -12.23 -5.26 -2.51
C VAL A 339 -13.16 -4.84 -3.64
N VAL A 340 -12.89 -3.67 -4.21
CA VAL A 340 -13.64 -3.09 -5.32
C VAL A 340 -12.78 -3.11 -6.58
N ILE A 341 -13.28 -3.75 -7.63
CA ILE A 341 -12.70 -3.73 -8.96
C ILE A 341 -13.59 -2.87 -9.86
N GLU A 342 -13.11 -1.66 -10.17
CA GLU A 342 -13.82 -0.73 -11.04
C GLU A 342 -13.63 -1.06 -12.52
N ASP A 343 -14.70 -0.86 -13.29
CA ASP A 343 -14.76 -1.12 -14.73
C ASP A 343 -14.06 -2.43 -15.14
N ALA A 344 -14.51 -3.54 -14.56
CA ALA A 344 -13.96 -4.88 -14.81
C ALA A 344 -14.01 -5.28 -16.29
N ASP A 345 -14.90 -4.66 -17.08
CA ASP A 345 -14.93 -4.80 -18.54
C ASP A 345 -13.71 -4.20 -19.26
N LEU A 346 -12.98 -3.26 -18.65
CA LEU A 346 -11.71 -2.76 -19.17
C LEU A 346 -10.58 -3.75 -18.95
N ILE A 347 -10.52 -4.38 -17.78
CA ILE A 347 -9.55 -5.44 -17.46
C ILE A 347 -9.73 -6.66 -18.37
N ALA A 348 -10.98 -6.93 -18.79
CA ALA A 348 -11.32 -7.97 -19.74
C ALA A 348 -10.99 -7.65 -21.20
N ARG A 349 -10.59 -6.40 -21.53
CA ARG A 349 -10.33 -5.94 -22.91
C ARG A 349 -8.89 -5.48 -23.13
N ASP A 350 -8.10 -5.36 -22.07
CA ASP A 350 -6.79 -4.70 -22.13
C ASP A 350 -5.68 -5.66 -22.64
N ARG A 351 -5.66 -5.86 -23.96
CA ARG A 351 -4.46 -6.00 -24.84
C ARG A 351 -4.81 -6.36 -26.29
N SER A 352 -5.93 -5.85 -26.81
CA SER A 352 -6.31 -6.09 -28.21
C SER A 352 -5.52 -5.21 -29.22
N GLU A 353 -4.19 -5.39 -29.28
CA GLU A 353 -3.38 -5.16 -30.48
C GLU A 353 -2.28 -6.22 -30.59
N ARG A 354 -2.69 -7.49 -30.60
CA ARG A 354 -2.14 -8.64 -31.36
C ARG A 354 -2.53 -9.96 -30.67
N ALA A 355 -3.36 -10.74 -31.36
CA ALA A 355 -3.62 -12.18 -31.15
C ALA A 355 -4.40 -12.63 -29.89
N ASN A 356 -5.72 -12.80 -30.05
CA ASN A 356 -6.61 -13.93 -29.68
C ASN A 356 -6.33 -14.88 -28.48
N ALA A 357 -5.62 -14.50 -27.42
CA ALA A 357 -5.52 -15.35 -26.22
C ALA A 357 -5.30 -14.61 -24.88
N CYS A 358 -5.25 -13.27 -24.85
CA CYS A 358 -4.82 -12.51 -23.65
C CYS A 358 -5.95 -11.81 -22.86
N ASP A 359 -7.09 -11.53 -23.50
CA ASP A 359 -8.20 -10.75 -22.91
C ASP A 359 -8.86 -11.44 -21.71
N GLU A 360 -8.91 -12.77 -21.71
CA GLU A 360 -9.42 -13.59 -20.61
C GLU A 360 -8.44 -13.73 -19.43
N VAL A 361 -7.16 -13.39 -19.60
CA VAL A 361 -6.10 -13.79 -18.65
C VAL A 361 -6.21 -13.00 -17.34
N MET A 362 -6.42 -11.69 -17.39
CA MET A 362 -6.49 -10.88 -16.16
C MET A 362 -7.78 -11.12 -15.38
N LEU A 363 -8.92 -11.25 -16.07
CA LEU A 363 -10.19 -11.59 -15.41
C LEU A 363 -10.15 -13.00 -14.81
N ASN A 364 -9.60 -13.99 -15.52
CA ASN A 364 -9.40 -15.32 -14.95
C ASN A 364 -8.41 -15.31 -13.79
N ARG A 365 -7.37 -14.48 -13.84
CA ARG A 365 -6.45 -14.28 -12.72
C ARG A 365 -7.18 -13.71 -11.52
N LEU A 366 -8.00 -12.67 -11.67
CA LEU A 366 -8.85 -12.13 -10.60
C LEU A 366 -9.73 -13.24 -9.99
N LEU A 367 -10.40 -14.04 -10.82
CA LEU A 367 -11.26 -15.13 -10.35
C LEU A 367 -10.45 -16.24 -9.65
N ASN A 368 -9.21 -16.54 -10.09
CA ASN A 368 -8.29 -17.46 -9.40
C ASN A 368 -7.92 -16.92 -8.02
N GLU A 369 -7.57 -15.64 -7.92
CA GLU A 369 -7.20 -15.00 -6.66
C GLU A 369 -8.39 -14.96 -5.68
N MET A 370 -9.61 -14.70 -6.18
CA MET A 370 -10.84 -14.80 -5.40
C MET A 370 -11.08 -16.22 -4.87
N ASP A 371 -10.67 -17.26 -5.60
CA ASP A 371 -10.81 -18.66 -5.18
C ASP A 371 -9.83 -19.02 -4.07
N GLY A 372 -8.60 -18.48 -4.13
CA GLY A 372 -7.58 -18.68 -3.09
C GLY A 372 -7.98 -18.14 -1.71
N LEU A 373 -8.96 -17.24 -1.64
CA LEU A 373 -9.41 -16.61 -0.39
C LEU A 373 -10.64 -17.30 0.25
N ARG A 374 -11.29 -18.24 -0.46
CA ARG A 374 -12.59 -18.82 -0.06
C ARG A 374 -12.59 -19.51 1.29
N GLU A 375 -11.46 -20.09 1.69
CA GLU A 375 -11.36 -20.81 2.96
C GLU A 375 -11.14 -19.82 4.12
N ARG A 376 -12.26 -19.25 4.61
CA ARG A 376 -12.38 -18.48 5.87
C ARG A 376 -12.05 -16.97 5.82
N ALA A 377 -11.98 -16.34 4.64
CA ALA A 377 -11.70 -14.90 4.56
C ALA A 377 -12.96 -14.01 4.63
N ASP A 378 -12.91 -12.96 5.47
CA ASP A 378 -13.94 -11.93 5.62
C ASP A 378 -13.83 -10.83 4.56
N VAL A 379 -13.89 -11.23 3.29
CA VAL A 379 -13.68 -10.35 2.15
C VAL A 379 -14.95 -10.23 1.31
N PHE A 380 -15.37 -9.00 1.06
CA PHE A 380 -16.35 -8.68 0.02
C PHE A 380 -15.62 -8.38 -1.28
N PHE A 381 -16.12 -8.91 -2.40
CA PHE A 381 -15.69 -8.53 -3.74
C PHE A 381 -16.83 -7.79 -4.44
N ILE A 382 -16.59 -6.57 -4.91
CA ILE A 382 -17.52 -5.84 -5.77
C ILE A 382 -16.82 -5.58 -7.09
N LEU A 383 -17.36 -6.15 -8.17
CA LEU A 383 -16.94 -5.85 -9.53
C LEU A 383 -17.96 -4.90 -10.14
N THR A 384 -17.53 -3.82 -10.77
CA THR A 384 -18.42 -2.96 -11.55
C THR A 384 -18.23 -3.16 -13.04
N THR A 385 -19.29 -3.09 -13.83
CA THR A 385 -19.21 -3.13 -15.29
C THR A 385 -20.26 -2.25 -15.93
N ASN A 386 -19.94 -1.67 -17.09
CA ASN A 386 -20.92 -1.02 -17.96
C ASN A 386 -21.43 -1.95 -19.08
N ARG A 387 -20.82 -3.14 -19.20
CA ARG A 387 -21.03 -4.12 -20.28
C ARG A 387 -21.06 -5.53 -19.69
N PRO A 388 -22.16 -5.94 -19.03
CA PRO A 388 -22.24 -7.26 -18.41
C PRO A 388 -22.03 -8.41 -19.41
N GLU A 389 -22.44 -8.22 -20.67
CA GLU A 389 -22.30 -9.19 -21.75
C GLU A 389 -20.84 -9.55 -22.07
N THR A 390 -19.88 -8.66 -21.78
CA THR A 390 -18.45 -8.96 -21.99
C THR A 390 -17.85 -9.81 -20.87
N LEU A 391 -18.46 -9.81 -19.68
CA LEU A 391 -17.98 -10.58 -18.52
C LEU A 391 -18.71 -11.91 -18.36
N GLU A 392 -19.92 -12.04 -18.92
CA GLU A 392 -20.78 -13.21 -18.76
C GLU A 392 -20.07 -14.55 -19.05
N PRO A 393 -19.32 -14.74 -20.16
CA PRO A 393 -18.70 -16.02 -20.44
C PRO A 393 -17.69 -16.46 -19.36
N ALA A 394 -16.84 -15.54 -18.90
CA ALA A 394 -15.84 -15.82 -17.89
C ALA A 394 -16.47 -16.09 -16.51
N LEU A 395 -17.49 -15.32 -16.13
CA LEU A 395 -18.19 -15.51 -14.86
C LEU A 395 -19.02 -16.81 -14.85
N ALA A 396 -19.68 -17.13 -15.97
CA ALA A 396 -20.45 -18.37 -16.11
C ALA A 396 -19.56 -19.62 -16.04
N SER A 397 -18.31 -19.53 -16.52
CA SER A 397 -17.35 -20.63 -16.46
C SER A 397 -16.93 -21.01 -15.03
N ARG A 398 -17.17 -20.12 -14.04
CA ARG A 398 -16.80 -20.33 -12.64
C ARG A 398 -17.97 -20.00 -11.70
N PRO A 399 -18.95 -20.90 -11.57
CA PRO A 399 -20.12 -20.66 -10.71
C PRO A 399 -19.73 -20.44 -9.24
N GLY A 400 -20.44 -19.54 -8.55
CA GLY A 400 -20.27 -19.28 -7.11
C GLY A 400 -19.17 -18.28 -6.75
N ARG A 401 -18.59 -17.52 -7.69
CA ARG A 401 -17.63 -16.41 -7.43
C ARG A 401 -18.35 -15.08 -7.32
N ILE A 402 -19.42 -14.93 -8.10
CA ILE A 402 -20.41 -13.88 -7.96
C ILE A 402 -21.66 -14.55 -7.40
N ASP A 403 -22.00 -14.18 -6.16
CA ASP A 403 -23.18 -14.69 -5.46
C ASP A 403 -24.42 -13.87 -5.82
N GLN A 404 -24.23 -12.59 -6.14
CA GLN A 404 -25.32 -11.68 -6.45
C GLN A 404 -24.93 -10.70 -7.56
N THR A 405 -25.77 -10.64 -8.58
CA THR A 405 -25.73 -9.57 -9.58
C THR A 405 -26.78 -8.51 -9.22
N ILE A 406 -26.39 -7.23 -9.27
CA ILE A 406 -27.24 -6.09 -8.94
C ILE A 406 -27.22 -5.11 -10.11
N GLU A 407 -28.39 -4.90 -10.70
CA GLU A 407 -28.60 -3.92 -11.76
C GLU A 407 -28.80 -2.51 -11.18
N PHE A 408 -28.11 -1.54 -11.76
CA PHE A 408 -28.24 -0.11 -11.53
C PHE A 408 -28.97 0.50 -12.73
N PRO A 409 -30.31 0.61 -12.66
CA PRO A 409 -31.10 1.11 -13.78
C PRO A 409 -31.00 2.62 -13.92
N LEU A 410 -31.48 3.14 -15.03
CA LEU A 410 -31.72 4.57 -15.19
C LEU A 410 -32.83 5.03 -14.21
N PRO A 411 -32.73 6.25 -13.65
CA PRO A 411 -33.70 6.74 -12.67
C PRO A 411 -35.05 7.05 -13.35
N ASP A 412 -36.14 6.70 -12.66
CA ASP A 412 -37.48 7.19 -13.03
C ASP A 412 -37.65 8.69 -12.74
N GLU A 413 -38.79 9.26 -13.11
CA GLU A 413 -39.08 10.69 -12.92
C GLU A 413 -38.94 11.14 -11.46
N ASN A 414 -39.42 10.35 -10.49
CA ASN A 414 -39.33 10.68 -9.07
C ASN A 414 -37.88 10.67 -8.58
N HIS A 415 -37.09 9.69 -9.00
CA HIS A 415 -35.66 9.62 -8.70
C HIS A 415 -34.90 10.78 -9.37
N ARG A 416 -35.23 11.15 -10.61
CA ARG A 416 -34.64 12.32 -11.28
C ARG A 416 -34.96 13.62 -10.54
N ARG A 417 -36.19 13.82 -10.07
CA ARG A 417 -36.56 14.96 -9.22
C ARG A 417 -35.72 15.01 -7.94
N ARG A 418 -35.54 13.87 -7.26
CA ARG A 418 -34.70 13.77 -6.06
C ARG A 418 -33.22 14.06 -6.37
N LEU A 419 -32.71 13.60 -7.50
CA LEU A 419 -31.35 13.89 -7.96
C LEU A 419 -31.17 15.39 -8.27
N ILE A 420 -32.15 16.03 -8.90
CA ILE A 420 -32.16 17.48 -9.12
C ILE A 420 -32.09 18.22 -7.78
N GLN A 421 -32.91 17.82 -6.81
CA GLN A 421 -32.90 18.42 -5.47
C GLN A 421 -31.55 18.21 -4.76
N LEU A 422 -30.98 17.00 -4.84
CA LEU A 422 -29.67 16.68 -4.28
C LEU A 422 -28.56 17.55 -4.89
N TYR A 423 -28.53 17.68 -6.22
CA TYR A 423 -27.47 18.42 -6.91
C TYR A 423 -27.70 19.93 -6.95
N ALA A 424 -28.93 20.41 -6.69
CA ALA A 424 -29.20 21.83 -6.51
C ALA A 424 -28.40 22.42 -5.32
N LYS A 425 -28.17 21.63 -4.26
CA LYS A 425 -27.49 22.10 -3.03
C LYS A 425 -28.12 23.41 -2.51
N THR A 426 -27.40 24.52 -2.60
CA THR A 426 -27.84 25.85 -2.17
C THR A 426 -28.49 26.67 -3.29
N LEU A 427 -28.54 26.16 -4.52
CA LEU A 427 -29.14 26.84 -5.66
C LEU A 427 -30.67 26.91 -5.47
N PRO A 428 -31.28 28.11 -5.48
CA PRO A 428 -32.71 28.27 -5.27
C PRO A 428 -33.51 27.88 -6.53
N VAL A 429 -33.78 26.57 -6.70
CA VAL A 429 -34.56 26.06 -7.82
C VAL A 429 -36.03 25.87 -7.39
N PRO A 430 -37.00 26.59 -7.99
CA PRO A 430 -38.42 26.40 -7.69
C PRO A 430 -38.89 24.97 -7.94
N SER A 431 -39.77 24.43 -7.08
CA SER A 431 -40.30 23.06 -7.21
C SER A 431 -40.90 22.76 -8.58
N LYS A 432 -41.60 23.74 -9.18
CA LYS A 432 -42.20 23.60 -10.51
C LYS A 432 -41.16 23.35 -11.60
N ILE A 433 -40.00 24.01 -11.50
CA ILE A 433 -38.89 23.82 -12.43
C ILE A 433 -38.24 22.46 -12.21
N MET A 434 -38.07 22.02 -10.95
CA MET A 434 -37.58 20.67 -10.66
C MET A 434 -38.48 19.58 -11.27
N ASP A 435 -39.80 19.71 -11.14
CA ASP A 435 -40.79 18.80 -11.74
C ASP A 435 -40.69 18.78 -13.27
N GLU A 436 -40.54 19.94 -13.88
CA GLU A 436 -40.42 20.08 -15.33
C GLU A 436 -39.12 19.48 -15.87
N LEU A 437 -37.99 19.74 -15.21
CA LEU A 437 -36.71 19.14 -15.56
C LEU A 437 -36.75 17.61 -15.43
N ALA A 438 -37.38 17.09 -14.36
CA ALA A 438 -37.51 15.64 -14.15
C ALA A 438 -38.31 14.95 -15.28
N ARG A 439 -39.40 15.58 -15.77
CA ARG A 439 -40.18 15.09 -16.92
C ARG A 439 -39.40 15.13 -18.22
N ARG A 440 -38.67 16.22 -18.49
CA ARG A 440 -37.98 16.46 -19.77
C ARG A 440 -36.64 15.75 -19.91
N THR A 441 -36.14 15.15 -18.83
CA THR A 441 -34.89 14.39 -18.80
C THR A 441 -35.14 12.88 -18.74
N ASP A 442 -36.16 12.39 -19.46
CA ASP A 442 -36.41 10.95 -19.50
C ASP A 442 -35.20 10.18 -20.05
N GLN A 443 -34.92 9.01 -19.46
CA GLN A 443 -33.73 8.20 -19.73
C GLN A 443 -32.38 8.87 -19.40
N ALA A 444 -32.36 10.02 -18.73
CA ALA A 444 -31.12 10.65 -18.29
C ALA A 444 -30.49 9.92 -17.10
N SER A 445 -29.18 9.69 -17.16
CA SER A 445 -28.42 9.16 -16.02
C SER A 445 -28.25 10.21 -14.90
N PRO A 446 -27.97 9.79 -13.65
CA PRO A 446 -27.56 10.70 -12.57
C PRO A 446 -26.39 11.61 -12.95
N ALA A 447 -25.42 11.12 -13.72
CA ALA A 447 -24.31 11.93 -14.23
C ALA A 447 -24.79 13.07 -15.15
N PHE A 448 -25.77 12.81 -16.02
CA PHE A 448 -26.40 13.83 -16.85
C PHE A 448 -27.08 14.90 -16.00
N ILE A 449 -27.90 14.49 -15.02
CA ILE A 449 -28.61 15.42 -14.13
C ILE A 449 -27.62 16.28 -13.33
N LYS A 450 -26.52 15.69 -12.84
CA LYS A 450 -25.47 16.42 -12.13
C LYS A 450 -24.85 17.52 -12.99
N GLU A 451 -24.55 17.22 -14.25
CA GLU A 451 -23.99 18.20 -15.19
C GLU A 451 -25.03 19.27 -15.58
N LEU A 452 -26.29 18.88 -15.75
CA LEU A 452 -27.39 19.83 -16.00
C LEU A 452 -27.50 20.85 -14.86
N MET A 453 -27.51 20.39 -13.61
CA MET A 453 -27.56 21.30 -12.45
C MET A 453 -26.35 22.22 -12.36
N ARG A 454 -25.16 21.73 -12.73
CA ARG A 454 -23.95 22.56 -12.82
C ARG A 454 -24.10 23.68 -13.85
N ARG A 455 -24.65 23.38 -15.04
CA ARG A 455 -24.87 24.37 -16.11
C ARG A 455 -25.95 25.38 -15.76
N ILE A 456 -27.02 24.95 -15.11
CA ILE A 456 -28.05 25.85 -14.58
C ILE A 456 -27.43 26.82 -13.58
N ALA A 457 -26.59 26.33 -12.65
CA ALA A 457 -25.91 27.17 -11.69
C ALA A 457 -24.96 28.19 -12.37
N GLN A 458 -24.18 27.77 -13.37
CA GLN A 458 -23.29 28.67 -14.12
C GLN A 458 -24.07 29.79 -14.79
N ARG A 459 -25.14 29.46 -15.51
CA ARG A 459 -25.98 30.45 -16.19
C ARG A 459 -26.70 31.37 -15.22
N HIS A 460 -27.17 30.84 -14.09
CA HIS A 460 -27.76 31.66 -13.04
C HIS A 460 -26.76 32.69 -12.51
N LEU A 461 -25.51 32.30 -12.27
CA LEU A 461 -24.45 33.23 -11.84
C LEU A 461 -24.11 34.29 -12.91
N GLU A 462 -24.20 33.96 -14.19
CA GLU A 462 -23.99 34.92 -15.30
C GLU A 462 -25.07 36.02 -15.32
N THR A 463 -26.30 35.71 -14.90
CA THR A 463 -27.37 36.71 -14.81
C THR A 463 -27.18 37.71 -13.67
N ARG A 464 -26.27 37.44 -12.72
CA ARG A 464 -25.98 38.25 -11.52
C ARG A 464 -27.23 38.62 -10.70
N SER A 465 -28.26 37.79 -10.73
CA SER A 465 -29.48 37.92 -9.91
C SER A 465 -29.35 37.06 -8.67
N ASP A 466 -29.80 37.58 -7.52
CA ASP A 466 -29.94 36.84 -6.26
C ASP A 466 -31.29 36.10 -6.16
N ASP A 467 -32.11 36.14 -7.22
CA ASP A 467 -33.45 35.55 -7.25
C ASP A 467 -33.42 34.03 -7.49
N ALA A 468 -34.58 33.39 -7.37
CA ALA A 468 -34.71 31.98 -7.73
C ALA A 468 -34.41 31.74 -9.22
N VAL A 469 -33.90 30.55 -9.56
CA VAL A 469 -33.61 30.14 -10.94
C VAL A 469 -34.86 30.32 -11.80
N SER A 470 -34.74 31.05 -12.91
CA SER A 470 -35.83 31.25 -13.86
C SER A 470 -36.02 30.04 -14.77
N ARG A 471 -37.23 29.94 -15.33
CA ARG A 471 -37.54 28.90 -16.33
C ARG A 471 -36.64 29.02 -17.55
N GLU A 472 -36.39 30.24 -18.04
CA GLU A 472 -35.52 30.45 -19.22
C GLU A 472 -34.09 29.99 -18.97
N THR A 473 -33.54 30.22 -17.77
CA THR A 473 -32.19 29.74 -17.41
C THR A 473 -32.10 28.21 -17.47
N ALA A 474 -33.09 27.53 -16.88
CA ALA A 474 -33.14 26.07 -16.86
C ALA A 474 -33.34 25.47 -18.27
N GLU A 475 -34.20 26.11 -19.07
CA GLU A 475 -34.43 25.78 -20.47
C GLU A 475 -33.17 25.89 -21.32
N SER A 476 -32.50 27.03 -21.23
CA SER A 476 -31.32 27.31 -22.04
C SER A 476 -30.19 26.32 -21.72
N ALA A 477 -30.01 25.97 -20.44
CA ALA A 477 -29.05 24.96 -20.01
C ALA A 477 -29.34 23.58 -20.61
N LEU A 478 -30.61 23.13 -20.54
CA LEU A 478 -31.00 21.83 -21.09
C LEU A 478 -30.89 21.81 -22.61
N HIS A 479 -31.30 22.89 -23.29
CA HIS A 479 -31.19 23.00 -24.74
C HIS A 479 -29.73 22.95 -25.21
N GLU A 480 -28.83 23.64 -24.52
CA GLU A 480 -27.40 23.61 -24.84
C GLU A 480 -26.82 22.18 -24.74
N MET A 481 -27.18 21.44 -23.69
CA MET A 481 -26.73 20.05 -23.50
C MET A 481 -27.22 19.12 -24.59
N LEU A 482 -28.49 19.26 -25.02
CA LEU A 482 -29.12 18.35 -25.97
C LEU A 482 -28.84 18.69 -27.44
N PHE A 483 -28.73 19.97 -27.78
CA PHE A 483 -28.70 20.42 -29.18
C PHE A 483 -27.36 21.03 -29.58
N SER A 484 -26.75 21.87 -28.73
CA SER A 484 -25.53 22.60 -29.11
C SER A 484 -24.28 21.72 -29.11
N GLY A 485 -24.25 20.64 -28.34
CA GLY A 485 -23.14 19.69 -28.29
C GLY A 485 -23.23 18.49 -29.25
N GLY A 486 -24.35 18.32 -29.95
CA GLY A 486 -24.59 17.18 -30.83
C GLY A 486 -24.74 15.83 -30.11
N SER A 487 -25.00 14.76 -30.89
CA SER A 487 -25.29 13.42 -30.35
C SER A 487 -24.15 12.82 -29.53
N LEU A 488 -22.89 13.15 -29.84
CA LEU A 488 -21.74 12.69 -29.08
C LEU A 488 -21.73 13.25 -27.65
N ASN A 489 -22.04 14.54 -27.46
CA ASN A 489 -22.10 15.16 -26.14
C ASN A 489 -23.20 14.52 -25.28
N THR A 490 -24.37 14.28 -25.87
CA THR A 490 -25.49 13.60 -25.22
C THR A 490 -25.11 12.18 -24.76
N ARG A 491 -24.31 11.44 -25.55
CA ARG A 491 -23.81 10.12 -25.12
C ARG A 491 -22.75 10.19 -24.02
N LEU A 492 -21.79 11.11 -24.15
CA LEU A 492 -20.73 11.30 -23.16
C LEU A 492 -21.28 11.69 -21.79
N LEU A 493 -22.40 12.40 -21.75
CA LEU A 493 -23.08 12.83 -20.53
C LEU A 493 -24.09 11.79 -20.01
N GLY A 494 -24.31 10.67 -20.71
CA GLY A 494 -25.23 9.62 -20.29
C GLY A 494 -26.71 9.98 -20.49
N GLY A 495 -27.04 10.67 -21.58
CA GLY A 495 -28.40 11.04 -22.01
C GLY A 495 -28.84 10.35 -23.31
N THR A 496 -28.31 9.17 -23.62
CA THR A 496 -28.48 8.45 -24.92
C THR A 496 -29.94 8.28 -25.40
N GLY A 497 -30.92 8.38 -24.51
CA GLY A 497 -32.36 8.28 -24.81
C GLY A 497 -33.19 9.54 -24.52
N VAL A 498 -32.56 10.68 -24.21
CA VAL A 498 -33.30 11.94 -23.98
C VAL A 498 -33.74 12.50 -25.34
N ASP A 499 -35.03 12.40 -25.66
CA ASP A 499 -35.55 12.80 -26.97
C ASP A 499 -35.54 14.33 -27.18
N ALA A 500 -34.91 14.75 -28.28
CA ALA A 500 -34.82 16.14 -28.70
C ALA A 500 -36.14 16.67 -29.31
N SER A 501 -36.97 15.79 -29.88
CA SER A 501 -38.20 16.15 -30.61
C SER A 501 -39.44 16.34 -29.71
N ALA A 502 -39.45 15.77 -28.51
CA ALA A 502 -40.52 15.94 -27.51
C ALA A 502 -40.40 17.23 -26.69
N ASN A 503 -39.36 18.04 -26.94
CA ASN A 503 -38.87 19.07 -26.03
C ASN A 503 -39.16 20.52 -26.45
N ALA A 504 -40.03 20.75 -27.43
CA ALA A 504 -40.60 22.08 -27.67
C ALA A 504 -41.63 22.40 -26.57
N PHE A 505 -41.39 23.47 -25.81
CA PHE A 505 -42.39 23.99 -24.87
C PHE A 505 -43.65 24.33 -25.64
N ARG A 506 -44.77 23.72 -25.26
CA ARG A 506 -46.09 24.28 -25.52
C ARG A 506 -46.59 24.99 -24.29
#